data_AF-A0A7Y6CTK3-F1
#
_entry.id   AF-A0A7Y6CTK3-F1
#
_cell.length_a   1.000
_cell.length_b   1.000
_cell.length_c   1.000
_cell.angle_alpha   90.00
_cell.angle_beta   90.00
_cell.angle_gamma   90.00
#
_symmetry.space_group_name_H-M   'P 1'
#
loop_
_entity.id
_entity.type
_entity.pdbx_description
1 polymer ?
#
loop_
_entity_poly.entity_id
_entity_poly.type
_entity_poly.pdbx_seq_one_letter_code
_entity_poly.pdbx_strand_id
1 'polypeptide(L)'
;MWQRAGVDIPTLPLTGDLYRWGIAHGQAYSDKNLANDMHVGDALLFGTGPQTRFTSTHVGIVSRFDENSVTLIEGNAILPGQSRKDPHRVTEKTYPRDAWKKEFYGGVRPSNPSR
;
A
#
# COMPACT_ATOMS: atom_id res chain seq x y z
N MET A 1 2.40 11.76 -4.22
CA MET A 1 1.11 11.71 -4.94
C MET A 1 0.00 12.28 -4.06
N TRP A 2 -0.27 11.68 -2.89
CA TRP A 2 -1.29 12.16 -1.95
C TRP A 2 -1.16 13.62 -1.51
N GLN A 3 0.06 14.10 -1.23
CA GLN A 3 0.30 15.53 -0.96
C GLN A 3 -0.18 16.44 -2.10
N ARG A 4 0.06 16.05 -3.36
CA ARG A 4 -0.43 16.80 -4.54
C ARG A 4 -1.95 16.68 -4.72
N ALA A 5 -2.55 15.62 -4.20
CA ALA A 5 -4.00 15.43 -4.15
C ALA A 5 -4.65 16.12 -2.93
N GLY A 6 -3.89 16.89 -2.14
CA GLY A 6 -4.40 17.67 -1.01
C GLY A 6 -4.50 16.91 0.32
N VAL A 7 -3.90 15.71 0.43
CA VAL A 7 -3.81 14.95 1.68
C VAL A 7 -2.66 15.50 2.52
N ASP A 8 -2.95 15.90 3.74
CA ASP A 8 -1.96 16.45 4.68
C ASP A 8 -1.12 15.34 5.33
N ILE A 9 -0.20 14.78 4.54
CA ILE A 9 0.75 13.74 4.97
C ILE A 9 2.19 14.26 4.85
N PRO A 10 3.05 14.09 5.85
CA PRO A 10 4.47 14.42 5.73
C PRO A 10 5.19 13.48 4.77
N THR A 11 6.41 13.83 4.38
CA THR A 11 7.30 12.91 3.66
C THR A 11 7.80 11.84 4.62
N LEU A 12 7.34 10.60 4.42
CA LEU A 12 7.70 9.45 5.25
C LEU A 12 8.71 8.55 4.52
N PRO A 13 9.93 8.35 5.05
CA PRO A 13 10.99 7.65 4.34
C PRO A 13 10.79 6.12 4.31
N LEU A 14 10.00 5.56 5.24
CA LEU A 14 9.75 4.13 5.36
C LEU A 14 8.26 3.82 5.23
N THR A 15 7.94 2.70 4.57
CA THR A 15 6.56 2.22 4.42
C THR A 15 5.90 1.87 5.76
N GLY A 16 6.69 1.45 6.76
CA GLY A 16 6.19 1.22 8.12
C GLY A 16 5.75 2.50 8.82
N ASP A 17 6.39 3.63 8.52
CA ASP A 17 6.01 4.93 9.08
C ASP A 17 4.68 5.40 8.49
N LEU A 18 4.42 5.09 7.22
CA LEU A 18 3.13 5.34 6.58
C LEU A 18 1.98 4.62 7.31
N TYR A 19 2.16 3.36 7.69
CA TYR A 19 1.15 2.65 8.49
C TYR A 19 0.93 3.31 9.85
N ARG A 20 2.01 3.69 10.55
CA ARG A 20 1.94 4.32 11.88
C ARG A 20 1.25 5.67 11.81
N TRP A 21 1.55 6.47 10.78
CA TRP A 21 0.85 7.71 10.50
C TRP A 21 -0.63 7.46 10.27
N GLY A 22 -0.98 6.47 9.45
CA GLY A 22 -2.36 6.07 9.21
C GLY A 22 -3.09 5.64 10.49
N ILE A 23 -2.44 4.88 11.38
CA ILE A 23 -3.02 4.54 12.70
C ILE A 23 -3.31 5.81 13.50
N ALA A 24 -2.33 6.72 13.59
CA ALA A 24 -2.46 7.95 14.37
C ALA A 24 -3.59 8.87 13.85
N HIS A 25 -3.98 8.74 12.58
CA HIS A 25 -5.02 9.53 11.94
C HIS A 25 -6.33 8.76 11.70
N GLY A 26 -6.47 7.53 12.22
CA GLY A 26 -7.68 6.73 12.04
C GLY A 26 -7.93 6.27 10.59
N GLN A 27 -6.86 6.12 9.82
CA GLN A 27 -6.88 5.85 8.38
C GLN A 27 -6.27 4.50 8.00
N ALA A 28 -5.61 3.83 8.95
CA ALA A 28 -5.05 2.51 8.72
C ALA A 28 -6.05 1.39 9.05
N TYR A 29 -5.95 0.29 8.31
CA TYR A 29 -6.66 -0.96 8.59
C TYR A 29 -5.72 -2.15 8.47
N SER A 30 -5.97 -3.19 9.26
CA SER A 30 -5.15 -4.41 9.27
C SER A 30 -5.59 -5.40 8.19
N ASP A 31 -4.72 -6.37 7.90
CA ASP A 31 -5.00 -7.52 7.03
C ASP A 31 -6.21 -8.40 7.44
N LYS A 32 -6.66 -8.34 8.70
CA LYS A 32 -7.77 -9.13 9.23
C LYS A 32 -9.07 -9.00 8.41
N ASN A 33 -9.33 -7.82 7.85
CA ASN A 33 -10.54 -7.55 7.08
C ASN A 33 -10.27 -6.77 5.79
N LEU A 34 -9.09 -7.00 5.18
CA LEU A 34 -8.57 -6.24 4.04
C LEU A 34 -9.60 -6.06 2.91
N ALA A 35 -10.36 -7.10 2.57
CA ALA A 35 -11.34 -7.06 1.48
C ALA A 35 -12.51 -6.11 1.72
N ASN A 36 -12.90 -5.92 2.97
CA ASN A 36 -14.03 -5.07 3.34
C ASN A 36 -13.58 -3.61 3.55
N ASP A 37 -12.33 -3.44 4.00
CA ASP A 37 -11.82 -2.12 4.35
C ASP A 37 -11.16 -1.42 3.14
N MET A 38 -10.64 -2.16 2.15
CA MET A 38 -9.90 -1.62 1.01
C MET A 38 -10.76 -0.82 0.03
N HIS A 39 -10.22 0.30 -0.45
CA HIS A 39 -10.83 1.17 -1.47
C HIS A 39 -9.81 1.53 -2.56
N VAL A 40 -10.31 1.94 -3.74
CA VAL A 40 -9.46 2.50 -4.80
C VAL A 40 -8.78 3.77 -4.27
N GLY A 41 -7.48 3.90 -4.52
CA GLY A 41 -6.64 4.99 -4.03
C GLY A 41 -5.94 4.72 -2.69
N ASP A 42 -6.36 3.69 -1.94
CA ASP A 42 -5.67 3.27 -0.71
C ASP A 42 -4.25 2.78 -1.02
N ALA A 43 -3.35 2.92 -0.05
CA ALA A 43 -2.04 2.27 -0.09
C ALA A 43 -2.15 0.91 0.58
N LEU A 44 -1.76 -0.17 -0.12
CA LEU A 44 -1.52 -1.47 0.49
C LEU A 44 -0.04 -1.61 0.85
N LEU A 45 0.22 -2.16 2.04
CA LEU A 45 1.54 -2.26 2.61
C LEU A 45 1.99 -3.71 2.67
N PHE A 46 3.15 -3.97 2.06
CA PHE A 46 3.66 -5.32 1.89
C PHE A 46 4.53 -5.78 3.05
N GLY A 47 4.52 -7.09 3.29
CA GLY A 47 5.31 -7.78 4.28
C GLY A 47 4.46 -8.23 5.47
N THR A 48 5.08 -8.27 6.65
CA THR A 48 4.50 -8.85 7.87
C THR A 48 4.20 -7.82 8.96
N GLY A 49 4.63 -6.55 8.78
CA GLY A 49 4.26 -5.49 9.70
C GLY A 49 5.18 -4.26 9.70
N PRO A 50 4.78 -3.19 10.40
CA PRO A 50 5.39 -1.85 10.35
C PRO A 50 6.65 -1.69 11.22
N GLN A 51 7.18 -2.76 11.80
CA GLN A 51 8.23 -2.68 12.83
C GLN A 51 9.57 -2.24 12.26
N THR A 52 9.94 -2.75 11.08
CA THR A 52 11.25 -2.52 10.47
C THR A 52 11.14 -2.41 8.94
N ARG A 53 12.20 -1.90 8.29
CA ARG A 53 12.34 -1.92 6.82
C ARG A 53 12.39 -3.33 6.20
N PHE A 54 12.56 -4.37 7.00
CA PHE A 54 12.59 -5.76 6.55
C PHE A 54 11.22 -6.44 6.69
N THR A 55 10.38 -5.96 7.61
CA THR A 55 9.02 -6.46 7.82
C THR A 55 7.98 -5.63 7.07
N SER A 56 8.29 -4.37 6.77
CA SER A 56 7.50 -3.48 5.90
C SER A 56 8.33 -3.20 4.65
N THR A 57 8.05 -3.92 3.59
CA THR A 57 9.00 -4.09 2.47
C THR A 57 8.64 -3.25 1.26
N HIS A 58 7.36 -2.97 1.06
CA HIS A 58 6.88 -2.30 -0.14
C HIS A 58 5.52 -1.62 0.07
N VAL A 59 5.12 -0.79 -0.89
CA VAL A 59 3.82 -0.12 -0.93
C VAL A 59 3.34 -0.03 -2.37
N GLY A 60 2.05 -0.31 -2.58
CA GLY A 60 1.37 -0.13 -3.86
C GLY A 60 0.06 0.63 -3.67
N ILE A 61 -0.38 1.35 -4.70
CA ILE A 61 -1.65 2.09 -4.67
C ILE A 61 -2.73 1.29 -5.39
N VAL A 62 -3.87 1.07 -4.73
CA VAL A 62 -5.00 0.34 -5.31
C VAL A 62 -5.56 1.11 -6.51
N SER A 63 -5.51 0.53 -7.71
CA SER A 63 -6.15 1.09 -8.90
C SER A 63 -7.53 0.52 -9.17
N ARG A 64 -7.71 -0.77 -8.86
CA ARG A 64 -8.98 -1.50 -8.96
C ARG A 64 -8.91 -2.78 -8.13
N PHE A 65 -10.05 -3.27 -7.67
CA PHE A 65 -10.16 -4.57 -7.03
C PHE A 65 -11.55 -5.15 -7.23
N ASP A 66 -11.65 -6.45 -7.04
CA ASP A 66 -12.90 -7.20 -7.00
C ASP A 66 -12.79 -8.30 -5.93
N GLU A 67 -13.76 -9.22 -5.93
CA GLU A 67 -13.77 -10.33 -4.98
C GLU A 67 -12.59 -11.29 -5.15
N ASN A 68 -11.92 -11.31 -6.30
CA ASN A 68 -10.91 -12.30 -6.66
C ASN A 68 -9.49 -11.72 -6.70
N SER A 69 -9.34 -10.41 -6.89
CA SER A 69 -8.05 -9.81 -7.14
C SER A 69 -7.98 -8.32 -6.81
N VAL A 70 -6.75 -7.84 -6.60
CA VAL A 70 -6.45 -6.41 -6.50
C VAL A 70 -5.38 -6.08 -7.52
N THR A 71 -5.55 -4.97 -8.23
CA THR A 71 -4.50 -4.38 -9.07
C THR A 71 -3.92 -3.16 -8.38
N LEU A 72 -2.60 -3.13 -8.31
CA LEU A 72 -1.83 -2.05 -7.71
C LEU A 72 -0.99 -1.33 -8.76
N ILE A 73 -0.86 -0.02 -8.59
CA ILE A 73 0.16 0.79 -9.24
C ILE A 73 1.35 0.84 -8.30
N GLU A 74 2.48 0.31 -8.75
CA GLU A 74 3.72 0.16 -7.97
C GLU A 74 4.89 0.84 -8.68
N GLY A 75 5.74 1.53 -7.92
CA GLY A 75 7.05 2.00 -8.39
C GLY A 75 8.15 1.10 -7.81
N ASN A 76 9.31 0.97 -8.49
CA ASN A 76 10.40 0.09 -8.03
C ASN A 76 9.95 -1.37 -7.77
N ALA A 77 8.93 -1.84 -8.51
CA ALA A 77 8.47 -3.22 -8.47
C ALA A 77 9.47 -4.13 -9.20
N ILE A 78 9.76 -5.28 -8.61
CA ILE A 78 10.54 -6.35 -9.27
C ILE A 78 9.54 -7.22 -10.04
N LEU A 79 9.60 -7.17 -11.38
CA LEU A 79 8.84 -8.09 -12.22
C LEU A 79 9.62 -9.42 -12.37
N PRO A 80 8.94 -10.57 -12.53
CA PRO A 80 9.59 -11.84 -12.81
C PRO A 80 10.60 -11.72 -13.97
N GLY A 81 11.84 -12.17 -13.75
CA GLY A 81 12.91 -12.12 -14.75
C GLY A 81 13.54 -10.74 -14.99
N GLN A 82 13.21 -9.71 -14.20
CA GLN A 82 13.81 -8.38 -14.33
C GLN A 82 14.62 -7.97 -13.08
N SER A 83 15.89 -7.63 -13.28
CA SER A 83 16.62 -6.78 -12.32
C SER A 83 15.98 -5.39 -12.29
N ARG A 84 16.05 -4.68 -11.14
CA ARG A 84 15.63 -3.27 -10.98
C ARG A 84 16.36 -2.35 -11.97
N LYS A 85 15.97 -2.35 -13.24
CA LYS A 85 16.62 -1.57 -14.30
C LYS A 85 16.11 -0.13 -14.38
N ASP A 86 14.99 0.16 -13.73
CA ASP A 86 14.46 1.52 -13.64
C ASP A 86 13.62 1.71 -12.36
N PRO A 87 14.18 2.30 -11.29
CA PRO A 87 13.45 2.57 -10.07
C PRO A 87 12.35 3.61 -10.23
N HIS A 88 12.35 4.36 -11.34
CA HIS A 88 11.32 5.36 -11.67
C HIS A 88 10.16 4.77 -12.47
N ARG A 89 10.28 3.53 -12.95
CA ARG A 89 9.19 2.88 -13.68
C ARG A 89 8.03 2.59 -12.74
N VAL A 90 6.85 3.02 -13.19
CA VAL A 90 5.57 2.69 -12.57
C VAL A 90 4.94 1.55 -13.37
N THR A 91 4.45 0.52 -12.68
CA THR A 91 3.84 -0.66 -13.29
C THR A 91 2.52 -1.02 -12.60
N GLU A 92 1.56 -1.50 -13.38
CA GLU A 92 0.39 -2.18 -12.81
C GLU A 92 0.73 -3.66 -12.54
N LYS A 93 0.34 -4.15 -11.37
CA LYS A 93 0.49 -5.56 -10.99
C LYS A 93 -0.77 -6.06 -10.28
N THR A 94 -1.25 -7.23 -10.68
CA THR A 94 -2.44 -7.87 -10.10
C THR A 94 -2.04 -8.98 -9.14
N TYR A 95 -2.67 -9.00 -7.97
CA TYR A 95 -2.50 -10.01 -6.93
C TYR A 95 -3.82 -10.75 -6.69
N PRO A 96 -3.81 -12.09 -6.79
CA PRO A 96 -5.00 -12.89 -6.51
C PRO A 96 -5.30 -12.91 -5.01
N ARG A 97 -6.57 -13.09 -4.65
CA ARG A 97 -7.07 -12.98 -3.27
C ARG A 97 -6.40 -13.93 -2.28
N ASP A 98 -6.05 -15.13 -2.73
CA ASP A 98 -5.36 -16.14 -1.92
C ASP A 98 -3.93 -15.70 -1.52
N ALA A 99 -3.33 -14.76 -2.25
CA ALA A 99 -2.04 -14.18 -1.90
C ALA A 99 -2.14 -13.05 -0.86
N TRP A 100 -3.30 -12.40 -0.69
CA TRP A 100 -3.38 -11.13 0.05
C TRP A 100 -2.85 -11.21 1.48
N LYS A 101 -3.19 -12.26 2.25
CA LYS A 101 -2.73 -12.43 3.63
C LYS A 101 -1.23 -12.74 3.74
N LYS A 102 -0.59 -13.15 2.65
CA LYS A 102 0.85 -13.42 2.60
C LYS A 102 1.62 -12.19 2.14
N GLU A 103 1.00 -11.38 1.28
CA GLU A 103 1.62 -10.22 0.66
C GLU A 103 1.45 -8.96 1.52
N PHE A 104 0.28 -8.73 2.10
CA PHE A 104 -0.10 -7.47 2.74
C PHE A 104 -0.35 -7.63 4.24
N TYR A 105 0.18 -6.70 5.04
CA TYR A 105 -0.11 -6.63 6.47
C TYR A 105 -1.19 -5.59 6.82
N GLY A 106 -1.60 -4.77 5.85
CA GLY A 106 -2.63 -3.76 6.04
C GLY A 106 -2.67 -2.73 4.92
N GLY A 107 -3.48 -1.70 5.11
CA GLY A 107 -3.54 -0.56 4.22
C GLY A 107 -3.78 0.76 4.94
N VAL A 108 -3.62 1.85 4.19
CA VAL A 108 -3.83 3.23 4.65
C VAL A 108 -4.68 3.96 3.63
N ARG A 109 -5.78 4.55 4.12
CA ARG A 109 -6.64 5.41 3.33
C ARG A 109 -6.11 6.84 3.33
N PRO A 110 -5.82 7.43 2.16
CA PRO A 110 -5.49 8.84 2.07
C PRO A 110 -6.76 9.70 2.20
N SER A 111 -7.04 10.21 3.39
CA SER A 111 -8.06 11.23 3.58
C SER A 111 -7.50 12.42 4.35
N ASN A 112 -8.22 13.54 4.33
CA ASN A 112 -8.05 14.54 5.38
C ASN A 112 -8.99 14.13 6.53
N PRO A 113 -8.59 14.27 7.80
CA PRO A 113 -9.54 14.14 8.90
C PRO A 113 -10.72 15.08 8.63
N SER A 114 -11.93 14.61 8.91
CA SER A 114 -13.16 15.41 8.79
C SER A 114 -12.91 16.76 9.46
N ARG A 115 -13.04 17.85 8.69
CA ARG A 115 -13.06 19.20 9.27
C ARG A 115 -14.25 19.36 10.21
#